data_AF-A0A2M8ABN6-F1
#
_entry.id   AF-A0A2M8ABN6-F1
#
_cell.length_a   1.000
_cell.length_b   1.000
_cell.length_c   1.000
_cell.angle_alpha   90.00
_cell.angle_beta   90.00
_cell.angle_gamma   90.00
#
_symmetry.space_group_name_H-M   'P 1'
#
loop_
_entity.id
_entity.type
_entity.pdbx_description
1 polymer ?
#
loop_
_entity_poly.entity_id
_entity_poly.type
_entity_poly.pdbx_seq_one_letter_code
_entity_poly.pdbx_strand_id
1 'polypeptide(L)'
;MNWIALKSESDLNQLIELSFQTEFGIAIFKHSTRCSISSVAKMRLSSFWNYGEELPIYYLDILSFRTISKIIAEQFDVNHESPQLIIIKNGKAIYTASHLEISVKDLRLSLEVKS
;
A
#
# COMPACT_ATOMS: atom_id res chain seq x y z
N MET A 1 12.31 -1.90 8.11
CA MET A 1 10.92 -1.60 7.66
C MET A 1 9.97 -1.84 8.81
N ASN A 2 8.98 -0.95 8.99
CA ASN A 2 7.93 -1.10 10.00
C ASN A 2 6.57 -1.23 9.29
N TRP A 3 5.84 -2.32 9.55
CA TRP A 3 4.50 -2.52 9.00
C TRP A 3 3.47 -1.91 9.95
N ILE A 4 2.77 -0.87 9.51
CA ILE A 4 1.70 -0.26 10.29
C ILE A 4 0.41 -1.03 10.00
N ALA A 5 -0.28 -1.53 11.02
CA ALA A 5 -1.49 -2.32 10.77
C ALA A 5 -2.67 -1.42 10.40
N LEU A 6 -3.36 -1.75 9.31
CA LEU A 6 -4.62 -1.13 8.90
C LEU A 6 -5.77 -2.06 9.30
N LYS A 7 -6.59 -1.67 10.28
CA LYS A 7 -7.62 -2.55 10.87
C LYS A 7 -9.01 -1.94 10.88
N SER A 8 -9.12 -0.62 10.71
CA SER A 8 -10.38 0.12 10.82
C SER A 8 -10.49 1.25 9.80
N GLU A 9 -11.69 1.80 9.66
CA GLU A 9 -11.92 3.01 8.86
C GLU A 9 -11.26 4.25 9.48
N SER A 10 -11.11 4.29 10.81
CA SER A 10 -10.37 5.37 11.48
C SER A 10 -8.89 5.37 11.08
N ASP A 11 -8.27 4.19 10.99
CA ASP A 11 -6.89 4.05 10.50
C ASP A 11 -6.78 4.51 9.04
N LEU A 12 -7.82 4.23 8.22
CA LEU A 12 -7.89 4.66 6.82
C LEU A 12 -8.03 6.19 6.71
N ASN A 13 -8.88 6.81 7.52
CA ASN A 13 -9.00 8.28 7.52
C ASN A 13 -7.68 8.93 7.95
N GLN A 14 -7.03 8.40 8.99
CA GLN A 14 -5.74 8.90 9.46
C GLN A 14 -4.65 8.77 8.39
N LEU A 15 -4.56 7.62 7.69
CA LEU A 15 -3.54 7.45 6.65
C LEU A 15 -3.78 8.40 5.47
N ILE A 16 -5.03 8.74 5.15
CA ILE A 16 -5.35 9.72 4.12
C ILE A 16 -4.85 11.11 4.51
N GLU A 17 -5.07 11.54 5.75
CA GLU A 17 -4.55 12.82 6.26
C GLU A 17 -3.02 12.84 6.19
N LEU A 18 -2.36 11.77 6.63
CA LEU A 18 -0.91 11.64 6.56
C LEU A 18 -0.36 11.67 5.12
N SER A 19 -1.16 11.25 4.13
CA SER A 19 -0.76 11.32 2.71
C SER A 19 -0.53 12.73 2.19
N PHE A 20 -1.02 13.77 2.89
CA PHE A 20 -0.75 15.17 2.56
C PHE A 20 0.54 15.69 3.22
N GLN A 21 1.01 15.04 4.28
CA GLN A 21 2.13 15.52 5.12
C GLN A 21 3.45 14.81 4.84
N THR A 22 3.38 13.58 4.36
CA THR A 22 4.53 12.73 4.01
C THR A 22 5.10 13.11 2.65
N GLU A 23 6.40 12.96 2.45
CA GLU A 23 7.09 13.36 1.21
C GLU A 23 6.52 12.61 -0.01
N PHE A 24 6.60 11.28 -0.01
CA PHE A 24 6.11 10.44 -1.11
C PHE A 24 4.68 9.93 -0.94
N GLY A 25 4.06 10.21 0.21
CA GLY A 25 2.69 9.78 0.53
C GLY A 25 2.68 8.59 1.50
N ILE A 26 1.65 7.75 1.39
CA ILE A 26 1.46 6.54 2.19
C ILE A 26 1.29 5.34 1.29
N ALA A 27 2.01 4.26 1.59
CA ALA A 27 1.82 2.97 0.93
C ALA A 27 0.78 2.12 1.68
N ILE A 28 -0.10 1.45 0.96
CA ILE A 28 -1.00 0.41 1.46
C ILE A 28 -0.65 -0.89 0.75
N PHE A 29 -0.34 -1.94 1.51
CA PHE A 29 -0.15 -3.29 1.01
C PHE A 29 -1.29 -4.20 1.46
N LYS A 30 -2.13 -4.59 0.51
CA LYS A 30 -3.21 -5.57 0.70
C LYS A 30 -2.66 -6.98 0.56
N HIS A 31 -2.68 -7.74 1.64
CA HIS A 31 -2.10 -9.06 1.71
C HIS A 31 -3.15 -10.12 2.03
N SER A 32 -3.20 -11.16 1.19
CA SER A 32 -3.89 -12.41 1.51
C SER A 32 -2.91 -13.38 2.17
N THR A 33 -3.18 -13.76 3.42
CA THR A 33 -2.33 -14.68 4.21
C THR A 33 -2.37 -16.13 3.74
N ARG A 34 -3.27 -16.47 2.80
CA ARG A 34 -3.43 -17.82 2.22
C ARG A 34 -2.95 -17.91 0.76
N CYS A 35 -2.38 -16.83 0.21
CA CYS A 35 -1.89 -16.79 -1.17
C CYS A 35 -0.36 -16.79 -1.18
N SER A 36 0.26 -17.80 -1.80
CA SER A 36 1.73 -17.92 -1.88
C SER A 36 2.38 -16.72 -2.58
N ILE A 37 1.77 -16.24 -3.68
CA ILE A 37 2.26 -15.05 -4.41
C ILE A 37 2.21 -13.81 -3.51
N SER A 38 1.18 -13.69 -2.68
CA SER A 38 1.05 -12.61 -1.70
C SER A 38 2.14 -12.65 -0.62
N SER A 39 2.52 -13.84 -0.17
CA SER A 39 3.67 -14.04 0.75
C SER A 39 5.00 -13.67 0.09
N VAL A 40 5.21 -14.04 -1.17
CA VAL A 40 6.42 -13.66 -1.93
C VAL A 40 6.50 -12.14 -2.11
N ALA A 41 5.40 -11.47 -2.46
CA ALA A 41 5.35 -10.02 -2.57
C ALA A 41 5.69 -9.34 -1.23
N LYS A 42 5.09 -9.81 -0.12
CA LYS A 42 5.39 -9.30 1.23
C LYS A 42 6.86 -9.45 1.60
N MET A 43 7.46 -10.61 1.30
CA MET A 43 8.88 -10.87 1.54
C MET A 43 9.75 -9.88 0.76
N ARG A 44 9.49 -9.72 -0.55
CA ARG A 44 10.24 -8.78 -1.40
C ARG A 44 10.14 -7.34 -0.90
N LEU A 45 8.93 -6.88 -0.56
CA LEU A 45 8.74 -5.57 0.06
C LEU A 45 9.57 -5.46 1.35
N SER A 46 9.49 -6.45 2.23
CA SER A 46 10.26 -6.46 3.49
C SER A 46 11.77 -6.40 3.30
N SER A 47 12.29 -7.03 2.24
CA SER A 47 13.73 -7.05 1.92
C SER A 47 14.24 -5.77 1.27
N PHE A 48 13.43 -5.12 0.43
CA PHE A 48 13.91 -4.03 -0.42
C PHE A 48 13.36 -2.64 -0.04
N TRP A 49 12.36 -2.57 0.85
CA TRP A 49 11.77 -1.28 1.26
C TRP A 49 12.70 -0.46 2.14
N ASN A 50 13.09 0.71 1.65
CA ASN A 50 14.07 1.58 2.30
C ASN A 50 13.65 3.06 2.32
N TYR A 51 12.35 3.36 2.28
CA TYR A 51 11.82 4.73 2.30
C TYR A 51 11.61 5.33 3.70
N GLY A 52 11.77 4.55 4.77
CA GLY A 52 11.62 5.08 6.14
C GLY A 52 10.28 5.76 6.40
N GLU A 53 10.33 6.97 6.94
CA GLU A 53 9.17 7.82 7.25
C GLU A 53 8.71 8.67 6.06
N GLU A 54 9.48 8.73 4.97
CA GLU A 54 9.13 9.48 3.75
C GLU A 54 8.02 8.77 2.95
N LEU A 55 7.94 7.44 3.08
CA LEU A 55 6.84 6.61 2.58
C LEU A 55 6.48 5.50 3.60
N PRO A 56 5.74 5.85 4.65
CA PRO A 56 5.20 4.88 5.61
C PRO A 56 4.33 3.85 4.90
N ILE A 57 4.36 2.61 5.40
CA ILE A 57 3.65 1.50 4.78
C ILE A 57 2.69 0.81 5.74
N TYR A 58 1.43 0.79 5.32
CA TYR A 58 0.34 0.13 5.99
C TYR A 58 0.11 -1.26 5.42
N TYR A 59 -0.14 -2.21 6.30
CA TYR A 59 -0.43 -3.61 5.99
C TYR A 59 -1.89 -3.91 6.31
N LEU A 60 -2.60 -4.45 5.32
CA LEU A 60 -3.97 -4.93 5.48
C LEU A 60 -4.02 -6.44 5.26
N ASP A 61 -4.43 -7.19 6.28
CA ASP A 61 -4.83 -8.59 6.10
C ASP A 61 -6.26 -8.64 5.54
N ILE A 62 -6.38 -8.90 4.24
CA ILE A 62 -7.67 -8.85 3.55
C ILE A 62 -8.63 -9.96 3.99
N LEU A 63 -8.12 -11.06 4.58
CA LEU A 63 -8.99 -12.14 5.06
C LEU A 63 -9.69 -11.73 6.36
N SER A 64 -8.99 -10.96 7.20
CA SER A 64 -9.51 -10.43 8.46
C SER A 64 -10.34 -9.16 8.25
N PHE A 65 -10.02 -8.33 7.25
CA PHE A 65 -10.58 -6.99 7.07
C PHE A 65 -11.14 -6.76 5.65
N ARG A 66 -12.03 -7.66 5.20
CA ARG A 66 -12.63 -7.61 3.85
C ARG A 66 -13.35 -6.29 3.56
N THR A 67 -14.10 -5.76 4.53
CA THR A 67 -14.84 -4.51 4.39
C THR A 67 -13.90 -3.34 4.12
N ILE A 68 -12.84 -3.20 4.93
CA ILE A 68 -11.82 -2.16 4.74
C ILE A 68 -11.15 -2.29 3.36
N SER A 69 -10.85 -3.53 2.94
CA SER A 69 -10.23 -3.78 1.64
C SER A 69 -11.10 -3.34 0.45
N LYS A 70 -12.44 -3.44 0.58
CA LYS A 70 -13.41 -2.93 -0.39
C LYS A 70 -13.49 -1.41 -0.37
N ILE A 71 -13.61 -0.81 0.81
CA ILE A 71 -13.64 0.66 0.97
C ILE A 71 -12.40 1.29 0.33
N ILE A 72 -11.20 0.74 0.53
CA ILE A 72 -9.97 1.22 -0.12
C ILE A 72 -10.07 1.15 -1.66
N ALA A 73 -10.65 0.08 -2.20
CA ALA A 73 -10.80 -0.05 -3.65
C ALA A 73 -11.74 1.03 -4.21
N GLU A 74 -12.89 1.23 -3.57
CA GLU A 74 -13.90 2.23 -3.94
C GLU A 74 -13.38 3.67 -3.76
N GLN A 75 -12.79 3.97 -2.60
CA GLN A 75 -12.35 5.31 -2.23
C GLN A 75 -11.23 5.84 -3.13
N PHE A 76 -10.34 4.97 -3.58
CA PHE A 76 -9.21 5.38 -4.42
C PHE A 76 -9.41 5.04 -5.90
N ASP A 77 -10.60 4.58 -6.28
CA ASP A 77 -10.96 4.18 -7.65
C ASP A 77 -9.95 3.20 -8.26
N VAL A 78 -9.63 2.14 -7.51
CA VAL A 78 -8.71 1.07 -7.94
C VAL A 78 -9.40 -0.28 -7.91
N ASN A 79 -9.01 -1.16 -8.84
CA ASN A 79 -9.48 -2.54 -8.83
C ASN A 79 -9.07 -3.25 -7.52
N HIS A 80 -9.96 -4.09 -7.00
CA HIS A 80 -9.65 -4.89 -5.82
C HIS A 80 -8.75 -6.07 -6.18
N GLU A 81 -7.50 -6.03 -5.73
CA GLU A 81 -6.50 -7.06 -6.04
C GLU A 81 -5.82 -7.58 -4.77
N SER A 82 -5.26 -8.80 -4.82
CA SER A 82 -4.36 -9.30 -3.77
C SER A 82 -3.34 -10.33 -4.28
N PRO A 83 -2.03 -10.12 -4.07
CA PRO A 83 -1.44 -8.98 -3.39
C PRO A 83 -1.57 -7.69 -4.21
N GLN A 84 -1.68 -6.55 -3.51
CA GLN A 84 -1.75 -5.23 -4.14
C GLN A 84 -0.97 -4.21 -3.32
N LEU A 85 -0.15 -3.41 -3.98
CA LEU A 85 0.52 -2.23 -3.43
C LEU A 85 -0.12 -0.97 -4.04
N ILE A 86 -0.53 -0.04 -3.18
CA ILE A 86 -1.14 1.22 -3.58
C ILE A 86 -0.37 2.35 -2.89
N ILE A 87 0.00 3.40 -3.62
CA ILE A 87 0.58 4.62 -3.03
C ILE A 87 -0.45 5.72 -3.09
N ILE A 88 -0.79 6.27 -1.93
CA ILE A 88 -1.72 7.38 -1.75
C ILE A 88 -0.91 8.64 -1.48
N LYS A 89 -1.10 9.68 -2.30
CA LYS A 89 -0.49 10.99 -2.12
C LYS A 89 -1.56 12.05 -2.31
N ASN A 90 -1.63 13.01 -1.38
CA ASN A 90 -2.64 14.08 -1.40
C ASN A 90 -4.07 13.54 -1.56
N GLY A 91 -4.39 12.47 -0.84
CA GLY A 91 -5.70 11.83 -0.84
C GLY A 91 -6.07 11.04 -2.11
N LYS A 92 -5.12 10.82 -3.04
CA LYS A 92 -5.37 10.10 -4.30
C LYS A 92 -4.39 8.96 -4.49
N ALA A 93 -4.82 7.87 -5.13
CA ALA A 93 -3.89 6.84 -5.59
C ALA A 93 -3.05 7.36 -6.76
N ILE A 94 -1.73 7.40 -6.58
CA ILE A 94 -0.78 7.84 -7.60
C ILE A 94 0.01 6.69 -8.23
N TYR A 95 -0.03 5.51 -7.61
CA TYR A 95 0.60 4.29 -8.09
C TYR A 95 -0.16 3.07 -7.59
N THR A 96 -0.29 2.07 -8.45
CA THR A 96 -0.84 0.76 -8.10
C THR A 96 -0.01 -0.32 -8.78
N ALA A 97 0.28 -1.41 -8.07
CA ALA A 97 0.83 -2.63 -8.65
C ALA A 97 0.23 -3.85 -7.97
N SER A 98 0.03 -4.92 -8.71
CA SER A 98 -0.57 -6.15 -8.19
C SER A 98 0.29 -7.38 -8.48
N HIS A 99 0.10 -8.47 -7.74
CA HIS A 99 0.71 -9.76 -8.05
C HIS A 99 2.24 -9.69 -8.29
N LEU A 100 2.68 -10.00 -9.50
CA LEU A 100 4.09 -10.02 -9.90
C LEU A 100 4.63 -8.65 -10.31
N GLU A 101 3.75 -7.67 -10.54
CA GLU A 101 4.10 -6.30 -10.90
C GLU A 101 4.61 -5.51 -9.69
N ILE A 102 4.42 -6.03 -8.47
CA ILE A 102 4.90 -5.38 -7.25
C ILE A 102 6.43 -5.42 -7.21
N SER A 103 7.03 -4.26 -7.42
CA SER A 103 8.47 -4.06 -7.53
C SER A 103 8.86 -2.74 -6.86
N VAL A 104 9.78 -2.80 -5.88
CA VAL A 104 10.30 -1.60 -5.20
C VAL A 104 11.10 -0.73 -6.17
N LYS A 105 11.76 -1.36 -7.15
CA LYS A 105 12.50 -0.66 -8.19
C LYS A 105 11.56 0.16 -9.08
N ASP A 106 10.47 -0.42 -9.54
CA ASP A 106 9.53 0.26 -10.43
C ASP A 106 8.75 1.34 -9.68
N LEU A 107 8.43 1.09 -8.41
CA LEU A 107 7.92 2.12 -7.50
C LEU A 107 8.87 3.32 -7.43
N ARG A 108 10.16 3.12 -7.18
CA ARG A 108 11.16 4.20 -7.08
C ARG A 108 11.16 5.07 -8.34
N LEU A 109 11.24 4.43 -9.51
CA LEU A 109 11.20 5.13 -10.79
C LEU A 109 9.90 5.93 -10.96
N SER A 110 8.76 5.39 -10.53
CA SER A 110 7.47 6.09 -10.64
C SER A 110 7.38 7.33 -9.75
N LEU A 111 8.06 7.33 -8.59
CA LEU A 111 8.06 8.44 -7.64
C LEU A 111 9.00 9.56 -8.13
N GLU A 112 10.17 9.21 -8.65
CA GLU A 112 11.18 10.15 -9.18
C GLU A 112 10.69 10.92 -10.42
N VAL A 113 9.80 10.33 -11.23
CA VAL A 113 9.24 10.99 -12.43
C VAL A 113 8.12 11.98 -12.07
N LYS A 114 7.56 11.91 -10.85
CA LYS A 114 6.41 12.71 -10.42
C LYS A 114 6.76 13.83 -9.44
N SER A 115 8.00 13.87 -8.96
CA SER A 115 8.63 14.94 -8.17
C SER A 115 9.25 15.99 -9.07
#